data_AF-A0A2V8FD57-F1
#
_entry.id   AF-A0A2V8FD57-F1
#
_cell.length_a   1.000
_cell.length_b   1.000
_cell.length_c   1.000
_cell.angle_alpha   90.00
_cell.angle_beta   90.00
_cell.angle_gamma   90.00
#
_symmetry.space_group_name_H-M   'P 1'
#
loop_
_entity.id
_entity.type
_entity.pdbx_description
1 polymer ?
#
loop_
_entity_poly.entity_id
_entity_poly.type
_entity_poly.pdbx_seq_one_letter_code
_entity_poly.pdbx_strand_id
1 'polypeptide(L)' 'MTPLKQTAFRLDEDLLGALQAIKVRDGIPLSEQVRRALLAWAEAKGVMKPERKRAVTRKRP' A
#
# COMPACT_ATOMS: atom_id res chain seq x y z
N MET A 1 9.71 6.97 -13.23
CA MET A 1 8.44 6.64 -12.56
C MET A 1 7.32 7.22 -13.39
N THR A 2 6.28 6.45 -13.69
CA THR A 2 5.06 7.01 -14.29
C THR A 2 4.43 7.97 -13.28
N PRO A 3 4.04 9.20 -13.69
CA PRO A 3 3.43 10.16 -12.77
C PRO A 3 2.14 9.60 -12.16
N LEU A 4 1.96 9.83 -10.86
CA LEU A 4 0.72 9.45 -10.17
C LEU A 4 -0.41 10.37 -10.60
N LYS A 5 -1.61 9.81 -10.81
CA LYS A 5 -2.81 10.59 -11.08
C LYS A 5 -3.43 11.03 -9.75
N GLN A 6 -3.78 12.32 -9.63
CA GLN A 6 -4.52 12.82 -8.47
C GLN A 6 -5.94 12.24 -8.47
N THR A 7 -6.40 11.78 -7.31
CA THR A 7 -7.76 11.25 -7.12
C THR A 7 -8.24 11.68 -5.73
N ALA A 8 -9.52 12.05 -5.63
CA ALA A 8 -10.15 12.45 -4.38
C ALA A 8 -11.30 11.48 -4.06
N PHE A 9 -11.36 11.02 -2.81
CA PHE A 9 -12.46 10.23 -2.26
C PHE A 9 -12.70 10.65 -0.81
N ARG A 10 -13.91 10.41 -0.31
CA ARG A 10 -14.27 10.69 1.08
C ARG A 10 -13.86 9.53 1.97
N LEU A 11 -13.43 9.85 3.19
CA LEU A 11 -13.11 8.90 4.24
C LEU A 11 -13.87 9.29 5.50
N ASP A 12 -14.23 8.29 6.30
CA ASP A 12 -14.75 8.51 7.64
C ASP A 12 -13.70 9.20 8.51
N GLU A 13 -14.15 10.03 9.44
CA GLU A 13 -13.27 10.84 10.30
C GLU A 13 -12.32 9.96 11.13
N ASP A 14 -12.82 8.86 11.67
CA ASP A 14 -12.02 7.91 12.46
C ASP A 14 -10.88 7.30 11.63
N LEU A 15 -11.14 6.96 10.36
CA LEU A 15 -10.11 6.44 9.46
C LEU A 15 -9.07 7.50 9.14
N LEU A 16 -9.49 8.74 8.90
CA LEU A 16 -8.56 9.84 8.68
C LEU A 16 -7.69 10.08 9.91
N GLY A 17 -8.27 10.03 11.11
CA GLY A 17 -7.56 10.11 12.38
C GLY A 17 -6.50 9.02 12.53
N ALA A 18 -6.86 7.77 12.22
CA ALA A 18 -5.93 6.64 12.27
C ALA A 18 -4.74 6.81 11.31
N LEU A 19 -4.99 7.24 10.07
CA LEU A 19 -3.92 7.47 9.09
C LEU A 19 -2.97 8.60 9.53
N GLN A 20 -3.51 9.65 10.16
CA GLN A 20 -2.70 10.74 10.71
C GLN A 20 -1.86 10.27 11.89
N ALA A 21 -2.42 9.46 12.79
CA ALA A 21 -1.68 8.89 13.91
C ALA A 21 -0.49 8.03 13.43
N ILE A 22 -0.70 7.18 12.41
CA ILE A 22 0.37 6.38 11.79
C ILE A 22 1.43 7.28 11.16
N LYS A 23 1.04 8.38 10.49
CA LYS A 23 1.99 9.33 9.93
C LYS A 23 2.87 9.96 11.01
N VAL A 24 2.28 10.36 12.13
CA VAL A 24 3.02 10.95 13.26
C VAL A 24 3.95 9.93 13.90
N ARG A 25 3.48 8.69 14.10
CA ARG A 25 4.26 7.63 14.75
C ARG A 25 5.40 7.09 13.88
N ASP A 26 5.13 6.82 12.61
CA ASP A 26 6.02 6.06 11.72
C ASP A 26 6.62 6.90 10.58
N GLY A 27 6.22 8.17 10.44
CA GLY A 27 6.66 9.04 9.35
C GLY A 27 6.11 8.68 7.97
N ILE A 28 5.15 7.75 7.87
CA ILE A 28 4.63 7.26 6.59
C ILE A 28 3.56 8.21 6.04
N PRO A 29 3.72 8.77 4.83
CA PRO A 29 2.71 9.65 4.22
C PRO A 29 1.37 8.94 3.99
N LEU A 30 0.26 9.67 4.13
CA LEU A 30 -1.10 9.15 3.91
C LEU A 30 -1.26 8.46 2.55
N SER A 31 -0.70 9.05 1.49
CA SER A 31 -0.74 8.48 0.14
C SER A 31 -0.09 7.10 0.06
N GLU A 32 1.02 6.89 0.77
CA GLU A 32 1.70 5.60 0.81
C GLU A 32 0.95 4.59 1.69
N GLN A 33 0.35 5.03 2.80
CA GLN A 33 -0.52 4.17 3.62
C GLN A 33 -1.71 3.66 2.82
N VAL A 34 -2.42 4.56 2.12
CA VAL A 34 -3.55 4.22 1.25
C VAL A 34 -3.08 3.32 0.10
N ARG A 35 -1.95 3.62 -0.53
CA ARG A 35 -1.40 2.77 -1.60
C ARG A 35 -1.15 1.33 -1.12
N ARG A 36 -0.52 1.15 0.04
CA ARG A 36 -0.26 -0.18 0.62
C ARG A 36 -1.55 -0.92 0.94
N ALA A 37 -2.50 -0.25 1.57
CA ALA A 37 -3.79 -0.83 1.93
C ALA A 37 -4.59 -1.26 0.69
N LEU A 38 -4.68 -0.38 -0.33
CA LEU A 38 -5.39 -0.66 -1.57
C LEU A 38 -4.70 -1.76 -2.39
N LEU A 39 -3.37 -1.79 -2.43
CA LEU A 39 -2.63 -2.85 -3.11
C LEU A 39 -2.91 -4.21 -2.47
N ALA A 40 -2.79 -4.31 -1.14
CA ALA A 40 -3.09 -5.54 -0.41
C ALA A 40 -4.54 -5.99 -0.60
N TRP A 41 -5.49 -5.04 -0.59
CA TRP A 41 -6.90 -5.33 -0.84
C TRP A 41 -7.15 -5.80 -2.28
N ALA A 42 -6.57 -5.14 -3.28
CA ALA A 42 -6.72 -5.50 -4.69
C ALA A 42 -6.10 -6.87 -5.02
N GLU A 43 -4.97 -7.21 -4.38
CA GLU A 43 -4.37 -8.54 -4.44
C GLU A 43 -5.29 -9.60 -3.81
N ALA A 44 -5.84 -9.32 -2.62
CA ALA A 44 -6.79 -10.22 -1.97
C ALA A 44 -8.08 -10.42 -2.77
N LYS A 45 -8.47 -9.45 -3.61
CA LYS A 45 -9.60 -9.55 -4.54
C LYS A 45 -9.24 -10.19 -5.89
N GLY A 46 -7.98 -10.53 -6.12
CA GLY A 46 -7.51 -11.11 -7.39
C GLY A 46 -7.51 -10.13 -8.57
N VAL A 47 -7.71 -8.83 -8.32
CA VAL A 47 -7.71 -7.78 -9.35
C VAL A 47 -6.27 -7.41 -9.73
N MET A 48 -5.34 -7.54 -8.78
CA MET A 48 -3.91 -7.37 -9.02
C MET A 48 -3.17 -8.66 -8.70
N LYS A 49 -2.20 -9.03 -9.54
CA LYS A 49 -1.31 -10.16 -9.26
C LYS A 49 -0.16 -9.66 -8.39
N PRO A 50 0.19 -10.36 -7.30
CA PRO A 50 1.39 -10.02 -6.55
C PRO A 50 2.59 -10.16 -7.49
N GLU A 51 3.55 -9.22 -7.40
CA GLU A 51 4.83 -9.40 -8.07
C GLU A 51 5.40 -10.75 -7.59
N ARG A 52 5.57 -11.70 -8.52
CA ARG A 52 6.09 -13.02 -8.20
C ARG A 52 7.45 -12.82 -7.53
N LYS A 53 7.54 -13.07 -6.22
CA LYS A 53 8.83 -13.17 -5.53
C LYS A 53 9.63 -14.25 -6.26
N ARG A 54 10.65 -13.85 -7.01
CA ARG A 54 11.54 -14.81 -7.69
C ARG A 54 12.14 -15.68 -6.59
N ALA A 55 11.94 -17.00 -6.69
CA ALA A 55 12.56 -17.93 -5.78
C ALA A 55 14.07 -17.72 -5.83
N VAL A 56 14.69 -17.39 -4.70
CA VAL A 56 16.14 -17.35 -4.58
C VAL A 56 16.61 -18.79 -4.71
N THR A 57 17.15 -19.16 -5.86
CA THR A 57 17.78 -20.46 -6.06
C THR A 57 18.94 -20.57 -5.06
N ARG A 58 18.79 -21.35 -3.99
CA ARG A 58 19.90 -21.67 -3.08
C ARG A 58 21.01 -22.31 -3.92
N LYS A 59 22.19 -21.69 -3.95
CA LYS A 59 23.41 -22.38 -4.41
C LYS A 59 23.59 -23.62 -3.53
N ARG A 60 23.63 -24.81 -4.15
CA ARG A 60 24.06 -26.04 -3.47
C ARG A 60 25.55 -25.90 -3.09
N PRO A 61 25.97 -26.48 -1.95
CA PRO A 61 27.32 -26.37 -1.42
C PRO A 61 28.38 -26.96 -2.35
#